data_AF-K0EZS3-F1
#
_entry.id   AF-K0EZS3-F1
#
_cell.length_a   1.000
_cell.length_b   1.000
_cell.length_c   1.000
_cell.angle_alpha   90.00
_cell.angle_beta   90.00
_cell.angle_gamma   90.00
#
_symmetry.space_group_name_H-M   'P 1'
#
loop_
_entity.id
_entity.type
_entity.pdbx_description
1 polymer ?
#
loop_
_entity_poly.entity_id
_entity_poly.type
_entity_poly.pdbx_seq_one_letter_code
_entity_poly.pdbx_strand_id
1 'polypeptide(L)'
;MEAGLMSDTNKRNLLYFESPSMRGLYEAIDEWQESAERRLLSLSIQRDGDNFCCLALTNPSEVVITSPDGHNHANVSRFGTLAVDAV
;
A
#
# COMPACT_ATOMS: atom_id res chain seq x y z
N MET A 1 4.69 26.44 0.56
CA MET A 1 4.10 25.17 1.04
C MET A 1 5.24 24.20 1.18
N GLU A 2 5.57 23.79 2.40
CA GLU A 2 6.64 22.81 2.63
C GLU A 2 6.27 21.49 1.94
N ALA A 3 6.96 21.17 0.86
CA ALA A 3 7.02 19.81 0.32
C ALA A 3 7.85 18.86 1.22
N GLY A 4 8.30 19.34 2.38
CA GLY A 4 9.10 18.60 3.35
C GLY A 4 8.24 18.15 4.52
N LEU A 5 7.88 16.87 4.50
CA LEU A 5 7.37 16.01 5.59
C LEU A 5 6.19 15.13 5.15
N MET A 6 6.07 14.78 3.86
CA MET A 6 5.54 13.44 3.57
C MET A 6 6.51 12.46 4.23
N SER A 7 6.10 11.90 5.37
CA SER A 7 6.91 10.94 6.11
C SER A 7 7.43 9.87 5.15
N ASP A 8 8.70 9.47 5.28
CA ASP A 8 9.29 8.43 4.41
C ASP A 8 8.47 7.12 4.43
N THR A 9 7.58 6.97 5.40
CA THR A 9 6.54 5.94 5.50
C THR A 9 5.72 5.77 4.21
N ASN A 10 5.38 6.87 3.52
CA ASN A 10 4.59 6.78 2.27
C ASN A 10 5.43 6.39 1.05
N LYS A 11 6.77 6.42 1.14
CA LYS A 11 7.66 6.02 0.03
C LYS A 11 7.91 4.52 -0.01
N ARG A 12 7.57 3.78 1.06
CA ARG A 12 7.77 2.33 1.16
C ARG A 12 6.44 1.63 1.31
N ASN A 13 6.10 0.82 0.33
CA ASN A 13 4.87 0.02 0.33
C ASN A 13 5.12 -1.48 0.30
N LEU A 14 6.36 -1.95 0.22
CA LEU A 14 6.71 -3.37 0.17
C LEU A 14 7.04 -3.89 1.57
N LEU A 15 6.43 -5.01 1.93
CA LEU A 15 6.67 -5.75 3.17
C LEU A 15 7.05 -7.19 2.87
N TYR A 16 7.79 -7.78 3.80
CA TYR A 16 8.18 -9.19 3.77
C TYR A 16 7.76 -9.87 5.07
N PHE A 17 7.16 -11.05 4.95
CA PHE A 17 6.83 -11.92 6.07
C PHE A 17 7.34 -13.32 5.77
N GLU A 18 7.74 -14.06 6.79
CA GLU A 18 8.10 -15.47 6.64
C GLU A 18 7.71 -16.28 7.86
N SER A 19 7.36 -17.54 7.64
CA SER A 19 7.08 -18.48 8.71
C SER A 19 7.19 -19.93 8.21
N PRO A 20 7.63 -20.88 9.05
CA PRO A 20 7.62 -22.32 8.73
C PRO A 20 6.22 -22.91 8.47
N SER A 21 5.17 -22.15 8.80
CA SER A 21 3.78 -22.55 8.55
C SER A 21 2.95 -21.40 8.01
N MET A 22 1.95 -21.73 7.19
CA MET A 22 0.95 -20.76 6.73
C MET A 22 0.16 -20.11 7.87
N ARG A 23 -0.02 -20.80 9.00
CA ARG A 23 -0.68 -20.24 10.20
C ARG A 23 0.18 -19.15 10.84
N GLY A 24 1.46 -19.41 11.07
CA GLY A 24 2.37 -18.39 11.60
C GLY A 24 2.55 -17.22 10.62
N LEU A 25 2.49 -17.49 9.30
CA LEU A 25 2.53 -16.44 8.29
C LEU A 25 1.28 -15.55 8.37
N TYR A 26 0.10 -16.15 8.53
CA TYR A 26 -1.15 -15.43 8.75
C TYR A 26 -1.09 -14.59 10.02
N GLU A 27 -0.67 -15.16 11.15
CA GLU A 27 -0.59 -14.46 12.44
C GLU A 27 0.38 -13.26 12.36
N ALA A 28 1.54 -13.42 11.72
CA ALA A 28 2.49 -12.33 11.51
C ALA A 28 1.93 -11.20 10.62
N ILE A 29 1.17 -11.56 9.58
CA ILE A 29 0.50 -10.59 8.71
C ILE A 29 -0.62 -9.86 9.47
N ASP A 30 -1.40 -10.58 10.27
CA ASP A 30 -2.52 -10.05 11.05
C ASP A 30 -2.04 -9.07 12.13
N GLU A 31 -1.04 -9.47 12.92
CA GLU A 31 -0.40 -8.64 13.96
C GLU A 31 0.21 -7.36 13.35
N TRP A 32 0.82 -7.46 12.16
CA TRP A 32 1.33 -6.29 11.47
C TRP A 32 0.20 -5.34 11.04
N GLN A 33 -0.91 -5.85 10.51
CA GLN A 33 -2.03 -5.00 10.09
C GLN A 33 -2.68 -4.29 11.28
N GLU A 34 -2.84 -4.97 12.42
CA GLU A 34 -3.35 -4.38 13.65
C GLU A 34 -2.41 -3.30 14.19
N SER A 35 -1.11 -3.60 14.33
CA SER A 35 -0.13 -2.67 14.89
C SER A 35 0.15 -1.46 14.00
N ALA A 36 0.11 -1.63 12.67
CA ALA A 36 0.33 -0.55 11.72
C ALA A 36 -0.95 0.25 11.40
N GLU A 37 -2.13 -0.20 11.85
CA GLU A 37 -3.45 0.32 11.47
C GLU A 37 -3.63 0.45 9.95
N ARG A 38 -3.04 -0.47 9.18
CA ARG A 38 -2.96 -0.41 7.72
C ARG A 38 -3.36 -1.71 7.06
N ARG A 39 -4.06 -1.59 5.94
CA ARG A 39 -4.48 -2.72 5.10
C ARG A 39 -3.45 -3.03 4.02
N LEU A 40 -3.32 -4.32 3.71
CA LEU A 40 -2.55 -4.78 2.56
C LEU A 40 -3.40 -4.72 1.29
N LEU A 41 -2.81 -4.18 0.22
CA LEU A 41 -3.39 -4.10 -1.12
C LEU A 41 -3.29 -5.44 -1.86
N SER A 42 -2.16 -6.12 -1.71
CA SER A 42 -1.92 -7.42 -2.34
C SER A 42 -0.90 -8.24 -1.56
N LEU A 43 -0.98 -9.56 -1.74
CA LEU A 43 -0.09 -10.56 -1.16
C LEU A 43 0.41 -11.49 -2.27
N SER A 44 1.68 -11.86 -2.22
CA SER A 44 2.25 -12.97 -3.00
C SER A 44 2.98 -13.90 -2.06
N ILE A 45 2.51 -15.14 -1.94
CA ILE A 45 3.06 -16.14 -1.02
C ILE A 45 3.70 -17.26 -1.84
N GLN A 46 4.93 -17.61 -1.52
CA GLN A 46 5.67 -18.71 -2.12
C GLN A 46 6.35 -19.54 -1.03
N ARG A 47 6.65 -20.80 -1.33
CA ARG A 47 7.46 -21.63 -0.44
C ARG A 47 8.94 -21.46 -0.81
N ASP A 48 9.79 -21.20 0.17
CA ASP A 48 11.25 -21.17 0.04
C ASP A 48 11.87 -22.05 1.12
N GLY A 49 12.51 -23.16 0.70
CA GLY A 49 12.97 -24.20 1.61
C GLY A 49 11.85 -24.75 2.50
N ASP A 50 12.04 -24.64 3.82
CA ASP A 50 11.07 -25.08 4.83
C ASP A 50 10.07 -23.98 5.23
N ASN A 51 10.18 -22.78 4.65
CA ASN A 51 9.36 -21.62 5.00
C ASN A 51 8.36 -21.26 3.92
N PHE A 52 7.28 -20.59 4.34
CA PHE A 52 6.42 -19.80 3.49
C PHE A 52 6.84 -18.33 3.60
N CYS A 53 7.13 -17.72 2.47
CA CYS A 53 7.57 -16.34 2.33
C CYS A 53 6.48 -15.53 1.65
N CYS A 54 6.20 -14.34 2.16
CA CYS A 54 5.21 -13.44 1.60
C CYS A 54 5.83 -12.09 1.27
N LEU A 55 5.65 -11.64 0.03
CA LEU A 55 5.80 -10.24 -0.34
C LEU A 55 4.41 -9.60 -0.36
N ALA A 56 4.24 -8.51 0.38
CA ALA A 56 2.98 -7.79 0.48
C ALA A 56 3.15 -6.33 0.06
N LEU A 57 2.12 -5.78 -0.60
CA LEU A 57 2.02 -4.34 -0.82
C LEU A 57 1.04 -3.75 0.17
N THR A 58 1.43 -2.71 0.91
CA THR A 58 0.49 -1.89 1.68
C THR A 58 -0.30 -0.98 0.75
N ASN A 59 -1.56 -0.71 1.08
CA ASN A 59 -2.22 0.45 0.47
C ASN A 59 -1.49 1.73 0.94
N PRO A 60 -1.05 2.63 0.04
CA PRO A 60 -0.66 3.97 0.46
C PRO A 60 -1.81 4.64 1.22
N SER A 61 -1.51 5.31 2.34
CA SER A 61 -2.54 6.06 3.10
C SER A 61 -3.03 7.29 2.32
N GLU A 62 -2.18 7.81 1.44
CA GLU A 62 -2.44 9.00 0.64
C GLU A 62 -1.98 8.75 -0.80
N VAL A 63 -2.91 8.89 -1.75
CA VAL A 63 -2.59 8.94 -3.18
C VAL A 63 -3.07 10.28 -3.68
N VAL A 64 -2.14 11.09 -4.20
CA VAL A 64 -2.52 12.27 -4.98
C VAL A 64 -2.64 11.81 -6.43
N ILE A 65 -3.87 11.80 -6.96
CA ILE A 65 -4.11 11.55 -8.37
C ILE A 65 -3.98 12.89 -9.09
N THR A 66 -3.01 13.00 -9.99
CA THR A 66 -2.74 14.25 -10.71
C THR A 66 -2.65 14.05 -12.22
N SER A 67 -2.67 15.16 -12.96
CA SER A 67 -2.24 15.19 -14.36
C SER A 67 -0.75 14.78 -14.46
N PRO A 68 -0.27 14.37 -15.65
CA PRO A 68 1.12 13.95 -15.83
C PRO A 68 2.16 14.99 -15.40
N ASP A 69 1.82 16.29 -15.44
CA ASP A 69 2.67 17.40 -15.00
C ASP A 69 2.52 17.75 -13.50
N GLY A 70 1.59 17.11 -12.78
CA GLY A 70 1.32 17.35 -11.36
C GLY A 70 0.49 18.59 -11.06
N HIS A 71 0.01 19.34 -12.06
CA HIS A 71 -0.67 20.63 -11.83
C HIS A 71 -2.17 20.53 -11.55
N ASN A 72 -2.85 19.51 -12.11
CA ASN A 72 -4.27 19.29 -11.89
C ASN A 72 -4.46 18.08 -10.99
N HIS A 73 -5.37 18.19 -10.03
CA HIS A 73 -5.69 17.10 -9.11
C HIS A 73 -7.02 16.46 -9.54
N ALA A 74 -7.21 15.18 -9.20
CA ALA A 74 -8.46 14.51 -9.49
C ALA A 74 -9.62 15.16 -8.72
N ASN A 75 -10.77 15.24 -9.39
CA ASN A 75 -12.03 15.70 -8.85
C ASN A 75 -13.10 14.61 -9.01
N VAL A 76 -14.14 14.68 -8.18
CA VAL A 76 -15.31 13.81 -8.26
C VAL A 76 -16.43 14.57 -8.97
N SER A 77 -16.86 14.07 -10.13
CA SER A 77 -17.97 14.66 -10.87
C SER A 77 -19.31 14.45 -10.13
N ARG A 78 -20.35 15.20 -10.52
CA ARG A 78 -21.72 14.99 -10.02
C ARG A 78 -22.28 13.57 -10.26
N PHE A 79 -21.67 12.81 -11.17
CA PHE A 79 -22.05 11.45 -11.50
C PHE A 79 -21.21 10.40 -10.76
N GLY A 80 -20.30 10.82 -9.86
CA GLY A 80 -19.45 9.93 -9.08
C GLY A 80 -18.20 9.45 -9.83
N THR A 81 -17.82 10.09 -10.93
CA THR A 81 -16.58 9.77 -11.65
C THR A 81 -15.39 10.46 -10.99
N LEU A 82 -14.36 9.70 -10.63
CA LEU A 82 -13.05 10.23 -10.20
C LEU A 82 -12.14 10.37 -11.42
N ALA A 83 -11.82 11.61 -11.80
CA ALA A 83 -10.98 11.90 -12.96
C ALA A 83 -10.11 13.14 -12.72
N VAL A 84 -8.98 13.21 -13.39
CA VAL A 84 -8.20 14.44 -13.53
C VAL A 84 -8.73 15.18 -14.74
N ASP A 85 -9.11 16.45 -14.57
CA ASP A 85 -9.53 17.27 -15.71
C ASP A 85 -8.38 17.34 -16.73
N ALA A 86 -8.68 17.00 -17.98
CA ALA A 86 -7.76 17.25 -19.07
C ALA A 86 -7.65 18.78 -19.24
N VAL A 87 -6.41 19.28 -19.26
CA VAL A 87 -6.09 20.68 -19.59
C VAL A 87 -6.76 21.08 -20.91
#